data_AF-A0A8B8F0E4-F1
#
_entry.id   AF-A0A8B8F0E4-F1
#
_cell.length_a   1.000
_cell.length_b   1.000
_cell.length_c   1.000
_cell.angle_alpha   90.00
_cell.angle_beta   90.00
_cell.angle_gamma   90.00
#
_symmetry.space_group_name_H-M   'P 1'
#
loop_
_entity.id
_entity.type
_entity.pdbx_description
1 polymer ?
#
loop_
_entity_poly.entity_id
_entity_poly.type
_entity_poly.pdbx_seq_one_letter_code
_entity_poly.pdbx_strand_id
1 'polypeptide(L)'
;MARLNLRRRRYSLDMAIRANQEEMMFSGQTLGCRSMKRRLLQKHDIFMGRDDVLCLLRIIDPDGVDIRASHCLTRRMYLNNGPNYLVHVDGHDKLKPFGFAIHGATCGFSRRILWLKVARTNNDPSVVASYFLKYLEEINSAPRCVRIDAGTENVYIEDIQKSFRWYHNDDMCGEKSVIKGRSMCNQVGKPSTSA
;
A
#
# COMPACT_ATOMS: atom_id res chain seq x y z
N MET A 1 -52.89 -0.09 15.05
CA MET A 1 -52.26 -0.16 13.72
C MET A 1 -50.89 0.48 13.78
N ALA A 2 -49.80 -0.29 13.69
CA ALA A 2 -48.44 0.23 13.75
C ALA A 2 -48.08 0.93 12.43
N ARG A 3 -47.74 2.22 12.51
CA ARG A 3 -47.20 2.99 11.36
C ARG A 3 -45.78 2.49 11.07
N LEU A 4 -45.63 1.68 10.02
CA LEU A 4 -44.32 1.36 9.46
C LEU A 4 -43.73 2.67 8.90
N ASN A 5 -42.70 3.20 9.57
CA ASN A 5 -41.89 4.33 9.10
C ASN A 5 -41.06 3.90 7.87
N LEU A 6 -41.72 3.67 6.74
CA LEU A 6 -41.08 3.40 5.47
C LEU A 6 -40.41 4.70 4.99
N ARG A 7 -39.11 4.84 5.29
CA ARG A 7 -38.26 5.89 4.70
C ARG A 7 -38.38 5.77 3.18
N ARG A 8 -38.99 6.77 2.55
CA ARG A 8 -39.10 6.87 1.09
C ARG A 8 -37.69 6.84 0.51
N ARG A 9 -37.38 5.84 -0.33
CA ARG A 9 -36.12 5.80 -1.09
C ARG A 9 -36.05 7.07 -1.94
N ARG A 10 -35.02 7.89 -1.71
CA ARG A 10 -34.80 9.16 -2.42
C ARG A 10 -34.15 8.96 -3.80
N TYR A 11 -33.88 7.71 -4.18
CA TYR A 11 -33.18 7.32 -5.40
C TYR A 11 -33.97 6.23 -6.13
N SER A 12 -33.89 6.19 -7.46
CA SER A 12 -34.39 5.06 -8.24
C SER A 12 -33.38 3.92 -8.26
N LEU A 13 -33.84 2.68 -8.44
CA LEU A 13 -32.95 1.51 -8.53
C LEU A 13 -31.94 1.68 -9.69
N ASP A 14 -32.38 2.26 -10.79
CA ASP A 14 -31.56 2.51 -11.97
C ASP A 14 -30.44 3.54 -11.71
N MET A 15 -30.72 4.61 -10.95
CA MET A 15 -29.67 5.55 -10.50
C MET A 15 -28.61 4.84 -9.64
N ALA A 16 -29.04 3.92 -8.76
CA ALA A 16 -28.13 3.18 -7.91
C ALA A 16 -27.24 2.19 -8.70
N ILE A 17 -27.78 1.55 -9.74
CA ILE A 17 -27.02 0.67 -10.62
C ILE A 17 -25.96 1.47 -11.36
N ARG A 18 -26.35 2.59 -11.99
CA ARG A 18 -25.42 3.47 -12.72
C ARG A 18 -24.32 4.02 -11.82
N ALA A 19 -24.66 4.53 -10.64
CA ALA A 19 -23.68 5.04 -9.68
C ALA A 19 -22.67 3.98 -9.21
N ASN A 20 -23.11 2.73 -9.03
CA ASN A 20 -22.18 1.64 -8.69
C ASN A 20 -21.27 1.27 -9.87
N GLN A 21 -21.82 1.17 -11.08
CA GLN A 21 -21.05 0.89 -12.28
C GLN A 21 -19.99 1.97 -12.54
N GLU A 22 -20.34 3.26 -12.39
CA GLU A 22 -19.39 4.37 -12.50
C GLU A 22 -18.27 4.27 -11.46
N GLU A 23 -18.60 3.98 -10.20
CA GLU A 23 -17.58 3.80 -9.18
C GLU A 23 -16.69 2.59 -9.47
N MET A 24 -17.25 1.50 -9.96
CA MET A 24 -16.53 0.28 -10.33
C MET A 24 -15.61 0.47 -11.55
N MET A 25 -15.98 1.28 -12.53
CA MET A 25 -15.11 1.54 -13.69
C MET A 25 -13.85 2.33 -13.34
N PHE A 26 -13.89 3.11 -12.26
CA PHE A 26 -12.77 3.96 -11.87
C PHE A 26 -11.91 3.33 -10.76
N SER A 27 -12.24 3.59 -9.50
CA SER A 27 -11.42 3.17 -8.34
C SER A 27 -12.16 2.24 -7.38
N GLY A 28 -13.34 1.79 -7.77
CA GLY A 28 -14.28 1.04 -6.96
C GLY A 28 -14.09 -0.48 -6.99
N GLN A 29 -13.33 -1.02 -7.95
CA GLN A 29 -13.18 -2.47 -8.17
C GLN A 29 -12.71 -3.25 -6.94
N THR A 30 -11.99 -2.59 -6.04
CA THR A 30 -11.44 -3.20 -4.81
C THR A 30 -12.17 -2.75 -3.54
N LEU A 31 -13.24 -1.96 -3.65
CA LEU A 31 -13.95 -1.47 -2.48
C LEU A 31 -14.86 -2.54 -1.88
N GLY A 32 -14.78 -2.69 -0.56
CA GLY A 32 -15.77 -3.47 0.19
C GLY A 32 -17.12 -2.75 0.29
N CYS A 33 -18.17 -3.49 0.67
CA CYS A 33 -19.54 -2.98 0.74
C CYS A 33 -19.71 -1.72 1.60
N ARG A 34 -18.96 -1.61 2.72
CA ARG A 34 -18.97 -0.42 3.59
C ARG A 34 -18.40 0.81 2.89
N SER A 35 -17.30 0.63 2.16
CA SER A 35 -16.65 1.71 1.41
C SER A 35 -17.49 2.13 0.21
N MET A 36 -18.12 1.17 -0.48
CA MET A 36 -19.05 1.46 -1.59
C MET A 36 -20.26 2.24 -1.09
N LYS A 37 -20.91 1.80 0.00
CA LYS A 37 -22.00 2.56 0.65
C LYS A 37 -21.59 3.99 0.98
N ARG A 38 -20.39 4.17 1.53
CA ARG A 38 -19.87 5.50 1.86
C ARG A 38 -19.70 6.36 0.59
N ARG A 39 -19.19 5.80 -0.50
CA ARG A 39 -19.05 6.52 -1.77
C ARG A 39 -20.39 6.89 -2.40
N LEU A 40 -21.34 5.96 -2.41
CA LEU A 40 -22.71 6.22 -2.89
C LEU A 40 -23.35 7.37 -2.12
N LEU A 41 -23.14 7.44 -0.81
CA LEU A 41 -23.61 8.57 -0.01
C LEU A 41 -22.83 9.87 -0.31
N GLN A 42 -21.50 9.81 -0.36
CA GLN A 42 -20.66 11.02 -0.44
C GLN A 42 -20.62 11.67 -1.83
N LYS A 43 -20.67 10.87 -2.90
CA LYS A 43 -20.55 11.37 -4.28
C LYS A 43 -21.88 11.43 -5.03
N HIS A 44 -22.79 10.51 -4.72
CA HIS A 44 -24.03 10.34 -5.48
C HIS A 44 -25.28 10.71 -4.66
N ASP A 45 -25.12 11.09 -3.39
CA ASP A 45 -26.21 11.36 -2.42
C ASP A 45 -27.22 10.20 -2.28
N ILE A 46 -26.76 8.96 -2.53
CA ILE A 46 -27.57 7.74 -2.47
C ILE A 46 -27.42 7.09 -1.09
N PHE A 47 -28.45 7.22 -0.26
CA PHE A 47 -28.52 6.53 1.03
C PHE A 47 -29.08 5.11 0.89
N MET A 48 -28.19 4.14 0.66
CA MET A 48 -28.54 2.72 0.52
C MET A 48 -28.21 1.90 1.78
N GLY A 49 -29.06 0.92 2.09
CA GLY A 49 -28.80 -0.08 3.14
C GLY A 49 -27.57 -0.94 2.82
N ARG A 50 -26.92 -1.51 3.85
CA ARG A 50 -25.74 -2.38 3.61
C ARG A 50 -26.12 -3.59 2.76
N ASP A 51 -27.25 -4.22 3.06
CA ASP A 51 -27.68 -5.45 2.40
C ASP A 51 -28.11 -5.17 0.96
N ASP A 52 -28.77 -4.03 0.73
CA ASP A 52 -29.09 -3.54 -0.62
C ASP A 52 -27.83 -3.32 -1.46
N VAL A 53 -26.78 -2.68 -0.91
CA VAL A 53 -25.49 -2.49 -1.60
C VAL A 53 -24.83 -3.84 -1.90
N LEU A 54 -24.86 -4.78 -0.95
CA LEU A 54 -24.28 -6.10 -1.15
C LEU A 54 -25.01 -6.89 -2.24
N CYS A 55 -26.34 -6.83 -2.26
CA CYS A 55 -27.17 -7.48 -3.28
C CYS A 55 -26.87 -6.88 -4.66
N LEU A 56 -26.78 -5.56 -4.75
CA LEU A 56 -26.46 -4.86 -5.99
C LEU A 56 -25.04 -5.19 -6.48
N LEU A 57 -24.05 -5.25 -5.58
CA LEU A 57 -22.69 -5.67 -5.91
C LEU A 57 -22.63 -7.12 -6.40
N ARG A 58 -23.43 -8.04 -5.84
CA ARG A 58 -23.53 -9.42 -6.32
C ARG A 58 -24.15 -9.53 -7.72
N ILE A 59 -25.05 -8.61 -8.08
CA ILE A 59 -25.64 -8.57 -9.43
C ILE A 59 -24.65 -8.01 -10.45
N ILE A 60 -23.90 -6.96 -10.07
CA ILE A 60 -22.99 -6.24 -10.97
C ILE A 60 -21.62 -6.94 -11.10
N ASP A 61 -21.12 -7.52 -10.00
CA ASP A 61 -19.77 -8.10 -9.87
C ASP A 61 -19.81 -9.37 -8.99
N PRO A 62 -20.48 -10.45 -9.44
CA PRO A 62 -20.54 -11.71 -8.70
C PRO A 62 -19.14 -12.26 -8.43
N ASP A 63 -18.29 -12.31 -9.46
CA ASP A 63 -16.93 -12.84 -9.38
C ASP A 63 -16.08 -12.04 -8.38
N GLY A 64 -16.11 -10.71 -8.42
CA GLY A 64 -15.35 -9.91 -7.47
C GLY A 64 -15.89 -10.02 -6.05
N VAL A 65 -17.20 -10.23 -5.85
CA VAL A 65 -17.76 -10.52 -4.52
C VAL A 65 -17.24 -11.86 -4.02
N ASP A 66 -17.20 -12.89 -4.86
CA ASP A 66 -16.73 -14.22 -4.49
C ASP A 66 -15.21 -14.23 -4.23
N ILE A 67 -14.41 -13.54 -5.04
CA ILE A 67 -12.98 -13.32 -4.80
C ILE A 67 -12.76 -12.63 -3.45
N ARG A 68 -13.54 -11.59 -3.12
CA ARG A 68 -13.42 -10.90 -1.81
C ARG A 68 -13.89 -11.79 -0.66
N ALA A 69 -14.92 -12.60 -0.87
CA ALA A 69 -15.44 -13.55 0.13
C ALA A 69 -14.50 -14.73 0.37
N SER A 70 -13.71 -15.11 -0.63
CA SER A 70 -12.70 -16.18 -0.51
C SER A 70 -11.58 -15.86 0.49
N HIS A 71 -11.48 -14.60 0.94
CA HIS A 71 -10.38 -14.10 1.78
C HIS A 71 -8.97 -14.31 1.16
N CYS A 72 -8.90 -14.63 -0.14
CA CYS A 72 -7.64 -14.72 -0.86
C CYS A 72 -7.11 -13.30 -1.13
N LEU A 73 -5.90 -13.04 -0.63
CA LEU A 73 -5.22 -11.77 -0.83
C LEU A 73 -4.74 -11.69 -2.29
N THR A 74 -5.52 -11.05 -3.17
CA THR A 74 -5.09 -10.74 -4.54
C THR A 74 -3.93 -9.75 -4.47
N ARG A 75 -2.70 -10.25 -4.56
CA ARG A 75 -1.50 -9.41 -4.60
C ARG A 75 -1.43 -8.71 -5.95
N ARG A 76 -1.32 -7.38 -5.95
CA ARG A 76 -1.06 -6.60 -7.18
C ARG A 76 0.23 -7.10 -7.83
N MET A 77 0.24 -7.23 -9.16
CA MET A 77 1.46 -7.49 -9.91
C MET A 77 2.44 -6.34 -9.65
N TYR A 78 3.52 -6.65 -8.95
CA TYR A 78 4.56 -5.69 -8.61
C TYR A 78 5.76 -5.98 -9.50
N LEU A 79 5.83 -5.27 -10.63
CA LEU A 79 6.97 -5.37 -11.53
C LEU A 79 8.04 -4.38 -11.08
N ASN A 80 9.27 -4.85 -10.97
CA ASN A 80 10.43 -4.04 -10.68
C ASN A 80 11.50 -4.33 -11.75
N ASN A 81 12.30 -3.35 -12.14
CA ASN A 81 13.18 -3.43 -13.30
C ASN A 81 14.45 -4.28 -13.06
N GLY A 82 14.53 -5.00 -11.95
CA GLY A 82 15.59 -5.97 -11.65
C GLY A 82 16.01 -6.00 -10.18
N PRO A 83 16.93 -6.92 -9.82
CA PRO A 83 17.57 -6.95 -8.51
C PRO A 83 18.23 -5.59 -8.18
N ASN A 84 18.27 -5.23 -6.89
CA ASN A 84 18.84 -3.96 -6.39
C ASN A 84 18.24 -2.67 -6.97
N TYR A 85 17.19 -2.74 -7.79
CA TYR A 85 16.51 -1.55 -8.30
C TYR A 85 15.75 -0.82 -7.19
N LEU A 86 15.02 -1.58 -6.35
CA LEU A 86 14.27 -1.04 -5.23
C LEU A 86 14.41 -1.94 -4.01
N VAL A 87 14.79 -1.33 -2.89
CA VAL A 87 14.82 -1.97 -1.57
C VAL A 87 13.68 -1.38 -0.73
N HIS A 88 12.84 -2.24 -0.16
CA HIS A 88 11.81 -1.83 0.80
C HIS A 88 12.34 -2.04 2.21
N VAL A 89 12.34 -1.00 3.02
CA VAL A 89 12.73 -1.04 4.43
C VAL A 89 11.50 -0.79 5.29
N ASP A 90 11.28 -1.61 6.31
CA ASP A 90 10.11 -1.52 7.18
C ASP A 90 10.42 -1.95 8.62
N GLY A 91 9.80 -1.23 9.57
CA GLY A 91 9.86 -1.51 11.00
C GLY A 91 8.59 -2.24 11.45
N HIS A 92 8.76 -3.26 12.30
CA HIS A 92 7.65 -4.01 12.88
C HIS A 92 7.62 -3.89 14.41
N ASP A 93 6.70 -3.05 14.87
CA ASP A 93 6.62 -2.62 16.27
C ASP A 93 5.60 -3.40 17.11
N LYS A 94 4.93 -4.43 16.55
CA LYS A 94 3.89 -5.17 17.31
C LYS A 94 4.45 -5.87 18.56
N LEU A 95 5.73 -6.24 18.54
CA LEU A 95 6.42 -6.88 19.66
C LEU A 95 7.27 -5.90 20.48
N LYS A 96 7.23 -4.60 20.15
CA LYS A 96 7.92 -3.53 20.88
C LYS A 96 7.48 -3.44 22.35
N PRO A 97 6.21 -3.69 22.74
CA PRO A 97 5.83 -3.76 24.16
C PRO A 97 6.56 -4.85 24.96
N PHE A 98 7.06 -5.87 24.29
CA PHE A 98 7.86 -6.96 24.89
C PHE A 98 9.37 -6.71 24.76
N GLY A 99 9.79 -5.54 24.27
CA GLY A 99 11.19 -5.18 24.06
C GLY A 99 11.81 -5.72 22.77
N PHE A 100 10.99 -6.17 21.82
CA PHE A 100 11.46 -6.69 20.53
C PHE A 100 10.99 -5.78 19.39
N ALA A 101 11.82 -4.81 19.02
CA ALA A 101 11.63 -4.05 17.79
C ALA A 101 12.25 -4.85 16.64
N ILE A 102 11.42 -5.30 15.70
CA ILE A 102 11.90 -6.04 14.53
C ILE A 102 12.06 -5.05 13.39
N HIS A 103 13.19 -5.11 12.69
CA HIS A 103 13.45 -4.27 11.53
C HIS A 103 13.93 -5.14 10.38
N GLY A 104 13.40 -4.92 9.18
CA GLY A 104 13.73 -5.75 8.04
C GLY A 104 13.66 -5.00 6.72
N ALA A 105 14.23 -5.63 5.70
CA ALA A 105 14.09 -5.15 4.34
C ALA A 105 13.92 -6.28 3.36
N THR A 106 13.28 -5.96 2.24
CA THR A 106 12.99 -6.90 1.17
C THR A 106 13.36 -6.33 -0.19
N CYS A 107 13.85 -7.19 -1.08
CA CYS A 107 14.11 -6.83 -2.47
C CYS A 107 12.78 -6.63 -3.20
N GLY A 108 12.60 -5.49 -3.86
CA GLY A 108 11.39 -5.17 -4.62
C GLY A 108 11.16 -6.07 -5.84
N PHE A 109 12.22 -6.68 -6.39
CA PHE A 109 12.13 -7.60 -7.52
C PHE A 109 11.85 -9.05 -7.07
N SER A 110 12.79 -9.65 -6.32
CA SER A 110 12.70 -11.06 -5.94
C SER A 110 11.84 -11.33 -4.71
N ARG A 111 11.43 -10.28 -3.96
CA ARG A 111 10.77 -10.39 -2.64
C ARG A 111 11.60 -11.12 -1.58
N ARG A 112 12.89 -11.39 -1.85
CA ARG A 112 13.81 -11.98 -0.88
C ARG A 112 14.01 -11.01 0.30
N ILE A 113 14.03 -11.57 1.51
CA ILE A 113 14.42 -10.85 2.72
C ILE A 113 15.92 -10.56 2.63
N LEU A 114 16.28 -9.29 2.68
CA LEU A 114 17.66 -8.81 2.64
C LEU A 114 18.27 -8.85 4.04
N TRP A 115 17.54 -8.33 5.02
CA TRP A 115 17.85 -8.51 6.43
C TRP A 115 16.57 -8.59 7.25
N LEU A 116 16.67 -9.25 8.40
CA LEU A 116 15.66 -9.27 9.46
C LEU A 116 16.41 -9.28 10.79
N LYS A 117 16.33 -8.19 11.53
CA LYS A 117 17.07 -7.99 12.77
C LYS A 117 16.12 -7.61 13.89
N VAL A 118 16.46 -8.05 15.10
CA VAL A 118 15.73 -7.73 16.32
C VAL A 118 16.62 -6.82 17.16
N ALA A 119 16.07 -5.68 17.56
CA ALA A 119 16.71 -4.73 18.45
C ALA A 119 15.86 -4.53 19.71
N ARG A 120 16.51 -4.09 20.80
CA ARG A 120 15.80 -3.65 22.01
C ARG A 120 15.00 -2.36 21.77
N THR A 121 15.46 -1.52 20.84
CA THR A 121 14.81 -0.28 20.44
C THR A 121 15.11 0.01 18.98
N ASN A 122 14.14 0.56 18.26
CA ASN A 122 14.30 1.17 16.94
C ASN A 122 14.17 2.70 17.01
N ASN A 123 14.14 3.29 18.20
CA ASN A 123 14.07 4.75 18.34
C ASN A 123 15.41 5.44 17.99
N ASP A 124 16.51 4.68 17.98
CA ASP A 124 17.82 5.17 17.56
C ASP A 124 18.04 4.90 16.06
N PRO A 125 18.07 5.94 15.20
CA PRO A 125 18.30 5.79 13.77
C PRO A 125 19.66 5.15 13.45
N SER A 126 20.64 5.24 14.35
CA SER A 126 21.98 4.65 14.18
C SER A 126 21.91 3.12 14.09
N VAL A 127 21.03 2.49 14.89
CA VAL A 127 20.83 1.04 14.89
C VAL A 127 20.28 0.59 13.55
N VAL A 128 19.24 1.28 13.06
CA VAL A 128 18.59 0.99 11.78
C VAL A 128 19.55 1.22 10.61
N ALA A 129 20.30 2.33 10.62
CA ALA A 129 21.32 2.62 9.63
C ALA A 129 22.44 1.58 9.60
N SER A 130 22.84 1.02 10.75
CA SER A 130 23.87 -0.02 10.81
C SER A 130 23.47 -1.29 10.04
N TYR A 131 22.17 -1.63 10.02
CA TYR A 131 21.67 -2.76 9.24
C TYR A 131 21.74 -2.47 7.74
N PHE A 132 21.44 -1.24 7.36
CA PHE A 132 21.53 -0.82 5.97
C PHE A 132 22.98 -0.79 5.48
N LEU A 133 23.91 -0.23 6.26
CA LEU A 133 25.34 -0.21 5.91
C LEU A 133 25.93 -1.61 5.74
N LYS A 134 25.60 -2.55 6.65
CA LYS A 134 26.02 -3.96 6.52
C LYS A 134 25.50 -4.57 5.22
N TYR A 135 24.25 -4.28 4.87
CA TYR A 135 23.69 -4.73 3.60
C TYR A 135 24.46 -4.14 2.41
N LEU A 136 24.75 -2.84 2.41
CA LEU A 136 25.53 -2.19 1.33
C LEU A 136 26.93 -2.80 1.18
N GLU A 137 27.57 -3.15 2.30
CA GLU A 137 28.86 -3.84 2.34
C GLU A 137 28.76 -5.25 1.74
N GLU A 138 27.73 -6.03 2.13
CA GLU A 138 27.48 -7.38 1.60
C GLU A 138 27.26 -7.40 0.08
N ILE A 139 26.57 -6.41 -0.48
CA ILE A 139 26.32 -6.30 -1.93
C ILE A 139 27.40 -5.48 -2.66
N ASN A 140 28.37 -4.92 -1.94
CA ASN A 140 29.39 -4.00 -2.43
C ASN A 140 28.87 -2.95 -3.43
N SER A 141 27.68 -2.42 -3.19
CA SER A 141 26.99 -1.50 -4.10
C SER A 141 25.84 -0.77 -3.40
N ALA A 142 25.42 0.37 -3.96
CA ALA A 142 24.21 1.07 -3.52
C ALA A 142 23.00 0.65 -4.36
N PRO A 143 21.85 0.33 -3.75
CA PRO A 143 20.63 0.10 -4.52
C PRO A 143 20.24 1.37 -5.28
N ARG A 144 19.55 1.22 -6.41
CA ARG A 144 19.12 2.38 -7.20
C ARG A 144 18.14 3.25 -6.41
N CYS A 145 17.19 2.60 -5.74
CA CYS A 145 16.20 3.25 -4.88
C CYS A 145 16.03 2.52 -3.55
N VAL A 146 15.74 3.28 -2.50
CA VAL A 146 15.25 2.78 -1.22
C VAL A 146 13.88 3.37 -0.95
N ARG A 147 12.93 2.53 -0.57
CA ARG A 147 11.62 2.95 -0.08
C ARG A 147 11.53 2.71 1.41
N ILE A 148 11.27 3.79 2.14
CA ILE A 148 11.13 3.82 3.59
C ILE A 148 9.79 4.47 3.93
N ASP A 149 9.29 4.22 5.14
CA ASP A 149 8.22 5.03 5.69
C ASP A 149 8.75 6.42 6.11
N ALA A 150 7.84 7.30 6.52
CA ALA A 150 8.20 8.63 7.01
C ALA A 150 8.55 8.62 8.51
N GLY A 151 9.21 7.55 8.98
CA GLY A 151 9.66 7.40 10.37
C GLY A 151 10.94 8.17 10.66
N THR A 152 11.12 8.60 11.91
CA THR A 152 12.35 9.26 12.37
C THR A 152 13.53 8.29 12.45
N GLU A 153 13.25 7.00 12.61
CA GLU A 153 14.21 5.91 12.63
C GLU A 153 14.95 5.71 11.29
N ASN A 154 14.37 6.19 10.18
CA ASN A 154 14.88 5.97 8.83
C ASN A 154 15.66 7.17 8.26
N VAL A 155 15.82 8.25 9.04
CA VAL A 155 16.50 9.49 8.60
C VAL A 155 17.93 9.22 8.14
N TYR A 156 18.69 8.41 8.87
CA TYR A 156 20.07 8.09 8.48
C TYR A 156 20.15 7.18 7.25
N ILE A 157 19.19 6.27 7.04
CA ILE A 157 19.11 5.48 5.80
C ILE A 157 18.91 6.41 4.61
N GLU A 158 18.02 7.40 4.75
CA GLU A 158 17.78 8.40 3.73
C GLU A 158 19.06 9.17 3.38
N ASP A 159 19.76 9.71 4.37
CA ASP A 159 20.96 10.50 4.15
C ASP A 159 22.07 9.66 3.50
N ILE A 160 22.33 8.46 4.02
CA ILE A 160 23.31 7.52 3.45
C ILE A 160 22.97 7.23 1.99
N GLN A 161 21.72 6.85 1.70
CA GLN A 161 21.33 6.48 0.35
C GLN A 161 21.50 7.65 -0.63
N LYS A 162 21.11 8.87 -0.24
CA LYS A 162 21.30 10.08 -1.06
C LYS A 162 22.78 10.36 -1.31
N SER A 163 23.62 10.26 -0.27
CA SER A 163 25.06 10.49 -0.38
C SER A 163 25.74 9.49 -1.31
N PHE A 164 25.48 8.20 -1.15
CA PHE A 164 26.05 7.16 -2.01
C PHE A 164 25.62 7.30 -3.47
N ARG A 165 24.42 7.86 -3.71
CA ARG A 165 23.84 8.01 -5.04
C ARG A 165 24.03 9.40 -5.66
N TRP A 166 24.78 10.29 -5.01
CA TRP A 166 24.90 11.70 -5.41
C TRP A 166 25.48 11.90 -6.82
N TYR A 167 26.52 11.16 -7.16
CA TYR A 167 27.23 11.28 -8.45
C TYR A 167 26.77 10.29 -9.53
N HIS A 168 25.63 9.62 -9.34
CA HIS A 168 25.12 8.67 -10.33
C HIS A 168 24.37 9.38 -11.47
N ASN A 169 24.50 8.84 -12.68
CA ASN A 169 23.89 9.38 -13.90
C ASN A 169 22.59 8.63 -14.29
N ASP A 170 21.65 8.49 -13.36
CA ASP A 170 20.33 7.93 -13.68
C ASP A 170 19.19 8.72 -13.01
N ASP A 171 17.95 8.48 -13.44
CA ASP A 171 16.78 9.25 -13.02
C ASP A 171 16.52 9.27 -11.51
N MET A 172 17.09 8.30 -10.78
CA MET A 172 16.91 8.10 -9.34
C MET A 172 18.21 8.40 -8.57
N CYS A 173 19.05 9.31 -9.08
CA CYS A 173 20.25 9.76 -8.38
C CYS A 173 19.94 10.76 -7.24
N GLY A 174 20.91 10.92 -6.33
CA GLY A 174 20.86 11.87 -5.22
C GLY A 174 19.56 11.77 -4.42
N GLU A 175 18.83 12.88 -4.29
CA GLU A 175 17.59 12.96 -3.52
C GLU A 175 16.48 12.02 -3.99
N LYS A 176 16.41 11.76 -5.30
CA LYS A 176 15.36 10.91 -5.90
C LYS A 176 15.55 9.43 -5.58
N SER A 177 16.72 9.05 -5.09
CA SER A 177 17.04 7.67 -4.69
C SER A 177 16.24 7.20 -3.47
N VAL A 178 15.56 8.10 -2.75
CA VAL A 178 14.74 7.77 -1.58
C VAL A 178 13.28 8.07 -1.85
N ILE A 179 12.44 7.05 -1.67
CA ILE A 179 10.98 7.15 -1.83
C ILE A 179 10.34 7.03 -0.45
N LYS A 180 9.80 8.13 0.07
CA LYS A 180 8.97 8.10 1.28
C LYS A 180 7.51 7.86 0.91
N GLY A 181 6.84 6.96 1.62
CA GLY A 181 5.41 6.73 1.39
C GLY A 181 4.68 6.14 2.59
N ARG A 182 3.38 6.44 2.71
CA ARG A 182 2.49 5.78 3.68
C ARG A 182 2.26 4.32 3.29
N SER A 183 2.02 3.46 4.27
CA SER A 183 1.80 2.01 4.12
C SER A 183 0.77 1.64 3.02
N MET A 184 -0.25 2.47 2.80
CA MET A 184 -1.25 2.34 1.72
C MET A 184 -0.66 2.43 0.29
N CYS A 185 0.51 3.03 0.13
CA CYS A 185 1.17 3.28 -1.15
C CYS A 185 2.29 2.27 -1.45
N ASN A 186 2.49 1.25 -0.61
CA ASN A 186 3.58 0.26 -0.68
C ASN A 186 3.63 -0.56 -1.99
N GLN A 187 2.69 -0.34 -2.92
CA GLN A 187 2.46 -1.21 -4.07
C GLN A 187 1.98 -0.48 -5.33
N VAL A 188 2.21 0.84 -5.46
CA VAL A 188 1.94 1.52 -6.73
C VAL A 188 3.21 1.46 -7.58
N GLY A 189 3.37 0.37 -8.32
CA GLY A 189 4.18 0.42 -9.54
C GLY A 189 3.47 1.39 -10.47
N LYS A 190 4.17 2.45 -10.92
CA LYS A 190 3.67 3.19 -12.07
C LYS A 190 3.65 2.21 -13.25
N PRO A 191 2.56 2.13 -14.03
CA PRO A 191 2.63 1.46 -15.31
C PRO A 191 3.77 2.10 -16.11
N SER A 192 4.64 1.27 -16.67
CA SER A 192 5.64 1.70 -17.63
C SER A 192 4.93 2.39 -18.79
N THR A 193 5.02 3.71 -18.88
CA THR A 193 4.72 4.41 -20.12
C THR A 193 5.93 4.19 -21.03
N SER A 194 5.90 3.11 -21.80
CA SER A 194 6.76 2.96 -22.98
C SER A 194 6.15 3.81 -24.09
N ALA A 195 6.94 4.80 -24.55
CA ALA A 195 6.75 5.47 -25.83
C ALA A 195 7.09 4.54 -27.00
#